data_AF-A0A4Q3RM94-F1
#
_entry.id   AF-A0A4Q3RM94-F1
#
_cell.length_a   1.000
_cell.length_b   1.000
_cell.length_c   1.000
_cell.angle_alpha   90.00
_cell.angle_beta   90.00
_cell.angle_gamma   90.00
#
_symmetry.space_group_name_H-M   'P 1'
#
loop_
_entity.id
_entity.type
_entity.pdbx_description
1 polymer ?
#
loop_
_entity_poly.entity_id
_entity_poly.type
_entity_poly.pdbx_seq_one_letter_code
_entity_poly.pdbx_strand_id
1 'polypeptide(L)'
;MLEPQTLKFLSQLKKNNNKPWFDAHRAQFEAARIDFSNFIQLVIDAVQKTDTTITGTTSKDCIFRINRDIRFSNDKTPYKSHFGASIKRSGRKSPFAGYY
;
A
#
# COMPACT_ATOMS: atom_id res chain seq x y z
N MET A 1 6.28 -9.63 9.57
CA MET A 1 6.17 -8.24 10.09
C MET A 1 6.82 -7.32 9.07
N LEU A 2 6.50 -6.01 9.07
CA LEU A 2 7.13 -5.05 8.18
C LEU A 2 8.58 -4.77 8.62
N GLU A 3 9.46 -4.57 7.63
CA GLU A 3 10.84 -4.21 7.87
C GLU A 3 10.98 -2.76 8.38
N PRO A 4 11.93 -2.47 9.28
CA PRO A 4 12.20 -1.11 9.73
C PRO A 4 12.51 -0.14 8.59
N GLN A 5 13.11 -0.64 7.49
CA GLN A 5 13.46 0.18 6.33
C GLN A 5 12.24 0.69 5.57
N THR A 6 11.15 -0.08 5.53
CA THR A 6 9.86 0.35 4.98
C THR A 6 9.35 1.58 5.73
N LEU A 7 9.36 1.54 7.07
CA LEU A 7 8.92 2.66 7.91
C LEU A 7 9.87 3.86 7.79
N LYS A 8 11.18 3.60 7.70
CA LYS A 8 12.18 4.65 7.49
C LYS A 8 11.98 5.38 6.16
N PHE A 9 11.76 4.64 5.07
CA PHE A 9 11.47 5.22 3.76
C PHE A 9 10.22 6.11 3.82
N LEU A 10 9.13 5.64 4.41
CA LEU A 10 7.89 6.43 4.52
C LEU A 10 8.08 7.72 5.34
N SER A 11 8.87 7.65 6.41
CA SER A 11 9.26 8.84 7.22
C SER A 11 10.09 9.84 6.41
N GLN A 12 11.05 9.36 5.62
CA GLN A 12 11.87 10.20 4.74
C GLN A 12 11.05 10.80 3.59
N LEU A 13 10.14 10.02 2.99
CA LEU A 13 9.23 10.48 1.95
C LEU A 13 8.32 11.60 2.47
N LYS A 14 7.84 11.49 3.72
CA LYS A 14 7.04 12.56 4.35
C LYS A 14 7.80 13.89 4.39
N LYS A 15 9.11 13.87 4.65
CA LYS A 15 9.97 15.06 4.73
C LYS A 15 10.37 15.59 3.35
N ASN A 16 10.49 14.72 2.35
CA ASN A 16 11.03 15.03 1.02
C ASN A 16 10.05 14.70 -0.11
N ASN A 17 8.78 15.07 0.04
CA ASN A 17 7.71 14.62 -0.84
C ASN A 17 7.69 15.40 -2.17
N ASN A 18 8.62 15.07 -3.05
CA ASN A 18 8.73 15.62 -4.40
C ASN A 18 9.28 14.55 -5.37
N LYS A 19 9.01 14.74 -6.68
CA LYS A 19 9.37 13.75 -7.72
C LYS A 19 10.89 13.52 -7.83
N PRO A 20 11.77 14.55 -7.85
CA PRO A 20 13.21 14.32 -7.93
C PRO A 20 13.75 13.45 -6.79
N TRP A 21 13.33 13.71 -5.55
CA TRP A 21 13.73 12.91 -4.40
C TRP A 21 13.21 11.48 -4.51
N PHE A 22 11.93 11.31 -4.88
CA PHE A 22 11.34 9.98 -5.04
C PHE A 22 12.05 9.16 -6.11
N ASP A 23 12.40 9.76 -7.25
CA ASP A 23 13.11 9.08 -8.33
C ASP A 23 14.52 8.66 -7.90
N ALA A 24 15.22 9.50 -7.15
CA ALA A 24 16.51 9.15 -6.55
C ALA A 24 16.42 8.00 -5.51
N HIS A 25 15.26 7.81 -4.88
CA HIS A 25 15.03 6.78 -3.86
C HIS A 25 14.12 5.65 -4.36
N ARG A 26 13.97 5.49 -5.68
CA ARG A 26 13.08 4.51 -6.32
C ARG A 26 13.33 3.07 -5.84
N ALA A 27 14.59 2.69 -5.67
CA ALA A 27 14.95 1.36 -5.19
C ALA A 27 14.42 1.08 -3.77
N GLN A 28 14.48 2.07 -2.88
CA GLN A 28 13.94 1.96 -1.52
C GLN A 28 12.42 1.86 -1.54
N PHE A 29 11.77 2.62 -2.42
CA PHE A 29 10.32 2.49 -2.63
C PHE A 29 9.93 1.08 -3.09
N GLU A 30 10.61 0.52 -4.09
CA GLU A 30 10.28 -0.83 -4.58
C GLU A 30 10.50 -1.90 -3.51
N ALA A 31 11.58 -1.81 -2.73
CA ALA A 31 11.81 -2.69 -1.58
C ALA A 31 10.67 -2.59 -0.55
N ALA A 32 10.32 -1.36 -0.15
CA ALA A 32 9.24 -1.09 0.79
C ALA A 32 7.87 -1.57 0.28
N ARG A 33 7.63 -1.46 -1.04
CA ARG A 33 6.41 -1.95 -1.70
C ARG A 33 6.33 -3.48 -1.70
N ILE A 34 7.45 -4.17 -1.94
CA ILE A 34 7.52 -5.63 -1.90
C ILE A 34 7.28 -6.13 -0.46
N ASP A 35 7.95 -5.52 0.52
CA ASP A 35 7.75 -5.84 1.95
C ASP A 35 6.28 -5.69 2.37
N PHE A 36 5.66 -4.53 2.05
CA PHE A 36 4.24 -4.32 2.31
C PHE A 36 3.35 -5.33 1.58
N SER A 37 3.68 -5.69 0.33
CA SER A 37 2.93 -6.70 -0.42
C SER A 37 2.96 -8.07 0.23
N ASN A 38 4.14 -8.48 0.70
CA ASN A 38 4.31 -9.75 1.41
C ASN A 38 3.55 -9.74 2.74
N PHE A 39 3.60 -8.63 3.48
CA PHE A 39 2.83 -8.47 4.71
C PHE A 39 1.32 -8.59 4.47
N ILE A 40 0.78 -7.91 3.46
CA ILE A 40 -0.64 -8.01 3.12
C ILE A 40 -1.02 -9.42 2.67
N GLN A 41 -0.15 -10.13 1.95
CA GLN A 41 -0.43 -11.52 1.58
C GLN A 41 -0.56 -12.40 2.82
N LEU A 42 0.32 -12.25 3.82
CA LEU A 42 0.21 -12.98 5.09
C LEU A 42 -1.11 -12.68 5.83
N VAL A 43 -1.57 -11.42 5.79
CA VAL A 43 -2.87 -11.04 6.38
C VAL A 43 -4.02 -11.72 5.64
N ILE A 44 -4.03 -11.69 4.30
CA ILE A 44 -5.04 -12.38 3.48
C ILE A 44 -5.03 -13.88 3.80
N ASP A 45 -3.86 -14.50 3.87
CA ASP A 45 -3.71 -15.94 4.11
C ASP A 45 -4.22 -16.37 5.49
N ALA A 46 -4.17 -15.47 6.47
CA ALA A 46 -4.75 -15.68 7.79
C ALA A 46 -6.28 -15.49 7.77
N VAL A 47 -6.77 -14.41 7.16
CA VAL A 47 -8.20 -14.08 7.14
C VAL A 47 -9.02 -15.07 6.33
N GLN A 48 -8.47 -15.61 5.23
CA GLN A 48 -9.19 -16.58 4.39
C GLN A 48 -9.51 -17.91 5.10
N LYS A 49 -8.84 -18.19 6.22
CA LYS A 49 -9.15 -19.36 7.06
C LYS A 49 -10.52 -19.23 7.76
N THR A 50 -10.97 -18.00 8.01
CA THR A 50 -12.26 -17.71 8.66
C THR A 50 -13.28 -17.16 7.68
N ASP A 51 -12.85 -16.37 6.69
CA ASP A 51 -13.68 -15.77 5.67
C ASP A 51 -13.29 -16.32 4.29
N THR A 52 -13.92 -17.42 3.88
CA THR A 52 -13.63 -18.06 2.60
C THR A 52 -14.06 -17.23 1.39
N THR A 53 -14.83 -16.14 1.59
CA THR A 53 -15.33 -15.31 0.48
C THR A 53 -14.21 -14.52 -0.21
N ILE A 54 -13.07 -14.32 0.46
CA ILE A 54 -11.91 -13.62 -0.09
C ILE A 54 -10.87 -14.57 -0.69
N THR A 55 -11.12 -15.89 -0.70
CA THR A 55 -10.22 -16.89 -1.29
C THR A 55 -9.87 -16.54 -2.72
N GLY A 56 -8.58 -16.62 -3.07
CA GLY A 56 -8.06 -16.26 -4.39
C GLY A 56 -7.78 -14.76 -4.58
N THR A 57 -8.10 -13.91 -3.60
CA THR A 57 -7.65 -12.51 -3.60
C THR A 57 -6.15 -12.46 -3.33
N THR A 58 -5.41 -11.68 -4.11
CA THR A 58 -3.96 -11.49 -3.87
C THR A 58 -3.67 -10.10 -3.32
N SER A 59 -2.53 -9.95 -2.65
CA SER A 59 -2.06 -8.65 -2.16
C SER A 59 -2.04 -7.55 -3.25
N LYS A 60 -1.72 -7.89 -4.50
CA LYS A 60 -1.71 -6.95 -5.64
C LYS A 60 -3.10 -6.36 -5.93
N ASP A 61 -4.16 -7.12 -5.69
CA ASP A 61 -5.55 -6.70 -5.88
C ASP A 61 -6.01 -5.73 -4.78
N CYS A 62 -5.34 -5.78 -3.62
CA CYS A 62 -5.73 -5.04 -2.43
C CYS A 62 -4.97 -3.72 -2.25
N ILE A 63 -3.71 -3.64 -2.65
CA ILE A 63 -2.82 -2.51 -2.31
C ILE A 63 -3.12 -1.26 -3.15
N PHE A 64 -3.20 -0.10 -2.51
CA PHE A 64 -3.39 1.16 -3.21
C PHE A 64 -2.10 1.68 -3.85
N ARG A 65 -2.25 2.49 -4.92
CA ARG A 65 -1.13 3.26 -5.48
C ARG A 65 -0.61 4.28 -4.46
N ILE A 66 0.69 4.56 -4.54
CA ILE A 66 1.32 5.57 -3.69
C ILE A 66 1.02 7.01 -4.15
N ASN A 67 0.71 7.23 -5.43
CA ASN A 67 0.37 8.57 -5.94
C ASN A 67 -0.94 9.11 -5.34
N ARG A 68 -0.92 10.37 -4.93
CA ARG A 68 -2.09 11.10 -4.46
C ARG A 68 -2.86 11.72 -5.62
N ASP A 69 -4.18 11.80 -5.47
CA ASP A 69 -4.98 12.68 -6.30
C ASP A 69 -4.95 14.07 -5.67
N ILE A 70 -4.30 15.02 -6.35
CA ILE A 70 -4.05 16.37 -5.81
C ILE A 70 -4.81 17.46 -6.58
N ARG A 71 -5.68 17.08 -7.53
CA ARG A 71 -6.39 18.03 -8.41
C ARG A 71 -7.14 19.09 -7.60
N PHE A 72 -7.82 18.65 -6.55
CA PHE A 72 -8.64 19.51 -5.68
C PHE A 72 -8.05 19.71 -4.28
N SER A 73 -6.84 19.22 -4.01
CA SER A 73 -6.18 19.35 -2.70
C SER A 73 -5.43 20.68 -2.60
N ASN A 74 -5.51 21.37 -1.44
CA ASN A 74 -4.65 22.52 -1.15
C ASN A 74 -3.18 22.10 -0.99
N ASP A 75 -2.95 20.93 -0.38
CA ASP A 75 -1.64 20.30 -0.31
C ASP A 75 -1.33 19.57 -1.63
N LYS A 76 -0.27 20.03 -2.31
CA LYS A 76 0.15 19.52 -3.63
C LYS A 76 1.25 18.45 -3.56
N THR A 77 1.54 17.88 -2.39
CA THR A 77 2.55 16.82 -2.31
C THR A 77 2.11 15.57 -3.09
N PRO A 78 2.94 15.05 -4.03
CA PRO A 78 2.52 14.07 -5.03
C PRO A 78 2.30 12.64 -4.52
N TYR A 79 2.91 12.26 -3.40
CA TYR A 79 2.89 10.89 -2.89
C TYR A 79 2.26 10.77 -1.51
N LYS A 80 1.67 9.62 -1.21
CA LYS A 80 1.24 9.25 0.14
C LYS A 80 2.47 8.90 0.99
N SER A 81 2.48 9.34 2.24
CA SER A 81 3.50 9.00 3.23
C SER A 81 3.18 7.72 4.04
N HIS A 82 2.27 6.91 3.52
CA HIS A 82 1.84 5.65 4.09
C HIS A 82 1.45 4.67 2.98
N PHE A 83 1.48 3.38 3.29
CA PHE A 83 0.82 2.36 2.49
C PHE A 83 -0.60 2.12 3.01
N GLY A 84 -1.45 1.59 2.14
CA GLY A 84 -2.79 1.15 2.51
C GLY A 84 -3.27 0.06 1.56
N ALA A 85 -4.15 -0.79 2.05
CA ALA A 85 -4.77 -1.85 1.29
C ALA A 85 -6.26 -1.93 1.63
N SER A 86 -7.04 -2.55 0.75
CA SER A 86 -8.40 -2.97 1.08
C SER A 86 -8.61 -4.39 0.61
N ILE A 87 -8.89 -5.28 1.57
CA ILE A 87 -9.07 -6.71 1.35
C ILE A 87 -10.57 -6.97 1.25
N LYS A 88 -11.00 -7.31 0.03
CA LYS A 88 -12.39 -7.57 -0.30
C LYS A 88 -12.47 -8.75 -1.25
N ARG A 89 -13.61 -9.45 -1.24
CA ARG A 89 -13.94 -10.43 -2.28
C ARG A 89 -13.82 -9.77 -3.65
N SER A 90 -13.04 -10.38 -4.54
CA SER A 90 -12.78 -9.86 -5.90
C SER A 90 -12.00 -8.53 -5.95
N GLY A 91 -11.22 -8.23 -4.91
CA GLY A 91 -10.25 -7.12 -4.90
C GLY A 91 -10.82 -5.75 -4.51
N ARG A 92 -9.94 -4.75 -4.39
CA ARG A 92 -10.23 -3.45 -3.74
C ARG A 92 -11.37 -2.61 -4.35
N LYS A 93 -11.75 -2.86 -5.61
CA LYS A 93 -12.84 -2.14 -6.30
C LYS A 93 -14.22 -2.79 -6.12
N SER A 94 -14.27 -3.88 -5.38
CA SER A 94 -15.48 -4.64 -5.15
C SER A 94 -16.52 -3.85 -4.35
N PRO A 95 -17.83 -4.01 -4.68
CA PRO A 95 -18.93 -3.39 -3.94
C PRO A 95 -19.17 -4.07 -2.59
N PHE A 96 -18.56 -5.23 -2.33
CA PHE A 96 -18.72 -5.93 -1.07
C PHE A 96 -17.98 -5.23 0.08
N ALA A 97 -18.44 -5.51 1.30
CA ALA A 97 -17.72 -5.15 2.52
C ALA A 97 -16.38 -5.90 2.60
N GLY A 98 -15.47 -5.41 3.43
CA GLY A 98 -14.19 -6.06 3.64
C GLY A 98 -13.35 -5.32 4.67
N TYR A 99 -12.06 -5.64 4.69
CA TYR A 99 -11.09 -5.20 5.67
C TYR A 99 -10.23 -4.06 5.08
N TYR A 100 -9.85 -3.08 5.90
CA TYR A 100 -9.05 -1.92 5.51
C TYR A 100 -7.87 -1.74 6.47
#